data_AF-A0AA42JBY1-F1
#
_entry.id   AF-A0AA42JBY1-F1
#
_cell.length_a   1.000
_cell.length_b   1.000
_cell.length_c   1.000
_cell.angle_alpha   90.00
_cell.angle_beta   90.00
_cell.angle_gamma   90.00
#
_symmetry.space_group_name_H-M   'P 1'
#
loop_
_entity.id
_entity.type
_entity.pdbx_description
1 polymer ?
#
loop_
_entity_poly.entity_id
_entity_poly.type
_entity_poly.pdbx_seq_one_letter_code
_entity_poly.pdbx_strand_id
1 'polypeptide(L)' 'MAEPNRSLSGLTEEEALEFHAQFKTTFTAFMVICVLAHVLVWAWKPWY' A
#
# COMPACT_ATOMS: atom_id res chain seq x y z
N MET A 1 6.26 28.51 -11.83
CA MET A 1 7.52 28.36 -11.09
C MET A 1 7.35 27.16 -10.18
N ALA A 2 8.06 26.04 -10.42
CA ALA A 2 8.09 24.98 -9.43
C ALA A 2 8.83 25.53 -8.21
N GLU A 3 8.18 25.57 -7.05
CA GLU A 3 8.84 25.98 -5.82
C GLU A 3 9.92 24.93 -5.49
N PRO A 4 11.16 25.33 -5.13
CA PRO A 4 12.30 24.42 -5.02
C PRO A 4 12.14 23.34 -3.93
N ASN A 5 11.10 23.43 -3.09
CA ASN A 5 10.79 22.51 -2.01
C ASN A 5 9.45 21.75 -2.20
N ARG A 6 8.85 21.80 -3.40
CA ARG A 6 7.65 21.01 -3.72
C ARG A 6 8.00 19.92 -4.72
N SER A 7 7.51 18.71 -4.45
CA SER A 7 7.71 17.54 -5.31
C SER A 7 6.97 17.68 -6.66
N LEU A 8 7.23 16.76 -7.59
CA LEU A 8 6.55 16.70 -8.89
C LEU A 8 5.02 16.57 -8.78
N SER A 9 4.53 15.98 -7.69
CA SER A 9 3.10 15.88 -7.35
C SER A 9 2.57 17.11 -6.60
N GLY A 10 3.42 18.12 -6.34
CA GLY A 10 3.06 19.34 -5.64
C GLY A 10 2.96 19.18 -4.12
N LEU A 11 3.30 18.01 -3.57
CA LEU A 11 3.30 17.74 -2.13
C LEU A 11 4.63 18.17 -1.49
N THR A 12 4.55 18.66 -0.26
CA THR A 12 5.69 18.74 0.65
C THR A 12 6.08 17.33 1.12
N GLU A 13 7.30 17.19 1.66
CA GLU A 13 7.78 15.91 2.16
C GLU A 13 6.92 15.38 3.33
N GLU A 14 6.44 16.27 4.19
CA GLU A 14 5.57 15.92 5.31
C GLU A 14 4.21 15.36 4.84
N GLU A 15 3.54 16.05 3.90
CA GLU A 15 2.26 15.58 3.34
C GLU A 15 2.41 14.24 2.61
N ALA A 16 3.54 14.03 1.92
CA ALA A 16 3.83 12.78 1.24
C ALA A 16 4.02 11.62 2.24
N LEU A 17 4.68 11.87 3.37
CA LEU A 17 4.88 10.88 4.43
C LEU A 17 3.58 10.51 5.13
N GLU A 18 2.71 11.48 5.42
CA GLU A 18 1.38 11.21 6.00
C GLU A 18 0.53 10.34 5.08
N PHE A 19 0.45 10.69 3.79
CA PHE A 19 -0.24 9.85 2.80
C PHE A 19 0.34 8.44 2.75
N HIS A 20 1.67 8.33 2.70
CA HIS A 20 2.34 7.05 2.62
C HIS A 20 2.12 6.19 3.87
N ALA A 21 2.04 6.80 5.06
CA ALA A 21 1.75 6.11 6.31
C ALA A 21 0.35 5.49 6.30
N GLN A 22 -0.66 6.24 5.84
CA GLN A 22 -2.03 5.74 5.74
C GLN A 22 -2.17 4.67 4.65
N PHE A 23 -1.53 4.88 3.50
CA PHE A 23 -1.48 3.91 2.41
C PHE A 23 -0.89 2.58 2.88
N LYS A 24 0.26 2.60 3.57
CA LYS A 24 0.88 1.38 4.08
C LYS A 24 -0.04 0.62 5.03
N THR A 25 -0.72 1.31 5.93
CA THR A 25 -1.62 0.68 6.91
C THR A 25 -2.73 -0.11 6.22
N THR A 26 -3.44 0.53 5.28
CA THR A 26 -4.56 -0.12 4.57
C THR A 26 -4.07 -1.18 3.59
N PHE A 27 -2.97 -0.92 2.87
CA PHE A 27 -2.37 -1.86 1.93
C PHE A 27 -1.87 -3.13 2.61
N THR A 28 -1.20 -3.00 3.76
CA THR A 28 -0.73 -4.16 4.54
C THR A 28 -1.91 -4.98 5.07
N ALA A 29 -2.95 -4.35 5.58
CA ALA A 29 -4.16 -5.07 6.01
C ALA A 29 -4.79 -5.86 4.87
N PHE A 30 -4.91 -5.26 3.68
CA PHE A 30 -5.40 -5.94 2.48
C PHE A 30 -4.50 -7.13 2.08
N MET A 31 -3.17 -6.93 2.07
CA MET A 31 -2.25 -7.99 1.68
C MET A 31 -2.33 -9.20 2.61
N VAL A 32 -2.44 -8.98 3.92
CA VAL A 32 -2.65 -10.06 4.90
C VAL A 32 -3.91 -10.86 4.57
N ILE A 33 -5.01 -10.17 4.30
CA ILE A 33 -6.28 -10.82 3.91
C ILE A 33 -6.11 -11.61 2.61
N CYS A 34 -5.43 -11.05 1.61
CA CYS A 34 -5.14 -11.75 0.36
C CYS A 34 -4.33 -13.03 0.61
N VAL A 35 -3.26 -12.98 1.39
CA VAL A 35 -2.45 -14.17 1.69
C VAL A 35 -3.31 -15.25 2.35
N LEU A 36 -4.12 -14.88 3.34
CA LEU A 36 -5.04 -15.81 4.00
C LEU A 36 -6.02 -16.45 3.02
N ALA A 37 -6.60 -15.67 2.11
CA ALA A 37 -7.52 -16.18 1.10
C ALA A 37 -6.84 -17.16 0.14
N HIS A 38 -5.62 -16.87 -0.32
CA HIS A 38 -4.87 -17.78 -1.21
C HIS A 38 -4.48 -19.07 -0.50
N VAL A 39 -4.06 -19.00 0.77
CA VAL A 39 -3.75 -20.19 1.58
C VAL A 39 -5.01 -21.04 1.78
N LEU A 40 -6.16 -20.43 2.06
CA LEU A 40 -7.42 -21.15 2.19
C LEU A 40 -7.83 -21.86 0.90
N VAL A 41 -7.73 -21.16 -0.25
CA VAL A 41 -8.02 -21.74 -1.56
C VAL A 41 -7.06 -22.90 -1.87
N TRP A 42 -5.76 -22.73 -1.58
CA TRP A 42 -4.76 -23.77 -1.74
C TRP A 42 -5.13 -25.01 -0.91
N ALA A 43 -5.51 -24.82 0.36
CA ALA A 43 -5.89 -25.93 1.24
C ALA A 43 -7.13 -26.69 0.73
N TRP A 44 -8.10 -26.00 0.14
CA TRP A 44 -9.34 -26.64 -0.34
C TRP A 44 -9.20 -27.27 -1.74
N LYS A 45 -8.58 -26.56 -2.68
CA LYS A 45 -8.37 -27.03 -4.05
C LYS A 45 -6.97 -26.63 -4.49
N PRO A 46 -5.97 -27.43 -4.10
CA PRO A 46 -4.60 -27.14 -4.48
C PRO A 46 -4.46 -27.21 -6.00
N TRP A 47 -3.69 -26.27 -6.54
CA TRP A 47 -3.44 -26.03 -7.95
C TRP A 47 -2.25 -26.84 -8.52
N TYR A 48 -1.90 -27.97 -7.89
CA TYR A 48 -0.88 -28.89 -8.41
C TYR A 48 -1.43 -29.80 -9.51
#